data_AF-A0A3E1ELD6-F1
#
_entry.id   AF-A0A3E1ELD6-F1
#
_cell.length_a   1.000
_cell.length_b   1.000
_cell.length_c   1.000
_cell.angle_alpha   90.00
_cell.angle_beta   90.00
_cell.angle_gamma   90.00
#
_symmetry.space_group_name_H-M   'P 1'
#
loop_
_entity.id
_entity.type
_entity.pdbx_description
1 polymer ?
#
loop_
_entity_poly.entity_id
_entity_poly.type
_entity_poly.pdbx_seq_one_letter_code
_entity_poly.pdbx_strand_id
1 'polypeptide(L)' 'MHADAAQRLSDAEARFESARRRIGLWLGPLAAALLLAFPIPGLSPEAQRLSAVLALAVIFWITEAIPMAATALLAPALCI' A
#
# COMPACT_ATOMS: atom_id res chain seq x y z
N MET A 1 30.05 21.48 14.62
CA MET A 1 29.90 20.00 14.57
C MET A 1 28.43 19.56 14.76
N HIS A 2 27.44 20.23 14.14
CA HIS A 2 26.01 19.85 14.24
C HIS A 2 25.31 19.68 12.88
N ALA A 3 25.83 20.29 11.80
CA ALA A 3 25.26 20.17 10.46
C ALA A 3 25.38 18.76 9.85
N ASP A 4 26.46 18.04 10.15
CA ASP A 4 26.73 16.69 9.61
C ASP A 4 25.71 15.64 10.10
N ALA A 5 25.26 15.75 11.36
CA ALA A 5 24.26 14.85 11.92
C ALA A 5 22.86 15.10 11.33
N ALA A 6 22.47 16.36 11.17
CA ALA A 6 21.19 16.73 10.56
C ALA A 6 21.11 16.29 9.09
N GLN A 7 22.20 16.43 8.33
CA GLN A 7 22.26 16.02 6.93
C GLN A 7 22.14 14.48 6.78
N ARG A 8 22.80 13.71 7.65
CA ARG A 8 22.70 12.24 7.65
C ARG A 8 21.30 11.73 8.02
N LEU A 9 20.61 12.40 8.93
CA LEU A 9 19.22 12.07 9.28
C LEU A 9 18.29 12.30 8.08
N SER A 10 18.43 13.44 7.39
CA SER A 10 17.64 13.76 6.19
C SER A 10 17.84 12.74 5.06
N ASP A 11 19.09 12.31 4.82
CA ASP A 11 19.38 11.27 3.82
C ASP A 11 18.76 9.91 4.18
N ALA A 12 18.77 9.57 5.48
CA ALA A 12 18.16 8.33 5.97
C ALA A 12 16.63 8.36 5.87
N GLU A 13 16.00 9.49 6.18
CA GLU A 13 14.55 9.71 6.05
C GLU A 13 14.10 9.61 4.59
N ALA A 14 14.82 10.25 3.66
CA ALA A 14 14.50 10.18 2.23
C ALA A 14 14.62 8.75 1.67
N ARG A 15 15.61 7.98 2.15
CA ARG A 15 15.78 6.56 1.80
C ARG A 15 14.66 5.71 2.36
N PHE A 16 14.26 5.93 3.60
CA PHE A 16 13.15 5.23 4.25
C PHE A 16 11.83 5.48 3.50
N GLU A 17 11.54 6.75 3.19
CA GLU A 17 10.36 7.15 2.43
C GLU A 17 10.32 6.49 1.04
N SER A 18 11.47 6.49 0.36
CA SER A 18 11.60 5.86 -0.97
C SER A 18 11.50 4.33 -0.91
N ALA A 19 11.92 3.71 0.20
CA ALA A 19 11.82 2.26 0.39
C ALA A 19 10.38 1.83 0.66
N ARG A 20 9.68 2.50 1.58
CA ARG A 20 8.29 2.15 1.89
C ARG A 20 7.39 2.31 0.67
N ARG A 21 7.55 3.38 -0.12
CA ARG A 21 6.82 3.57 -1.39
C ARG A 21 7.01 2.41 -2.35
N ARG A 22 8.27 2.00 -2.55
CA ARG A 22 8.61 0.89 -3.45
C ARG A 22 8.06 -0.44 -2.96
N ILE A 23 8.17 -0.73 -1.66
CA ILE A 23 7.63 -1.95 -1.07
C ILE A 23 6.11 -1.98 -1.25
N GLY A 24 5.43 -0.87 -0.98
CA GLY A 24 3.99 -0.73 -1.17
C GLY A 24 3.49 -1.07 -2.56
N LEU A 25 4.18 -0.56 -3.59
CA LEU A 25 3.85 -0.81 -5.00
C LEU A 25 3.82 -2.29 -5.37
N TRP A 26 4.63 -3.12 -4.73
CA TRP A 26 4.66 -4.57 -4.96
C TRP A 26 3.77 -5.34 -3.98
N LEU A 27 3.81 -4.96 -2.70
CA LEU A 27 3.09 -5.65 -1.63
C LEU A 27 1.57 -5.54 -1.80
N GLY A 28 1.07 -4.39 -2.25
CA GLY A 28 -0.36 -4.16 -2.46
C GLY A 28 -0.98 -5.12 -3.47
N PRO A 29 -0.52 -5.11 -4.74
CA PRO A 29 -1.00 -6.03 -5.77
C PRO A 29 -0.80 -7.50 -5.40
N LEU A 30 0.33 -7.83 -4.75
CA LEU A 30 0.59 -9.18 -4.28
C LEU A 30 -0.46 -9.63 -3.25
N ALA A 31 -0.77 -8.80 -2.25
CA ALA A 31 -1.77 -9.12 -1.23
C ALA A 31 -3.17 -9.29 -1.84
N ALA A 32 -3.57 -8.40 -2.74
CA ALA A 32 -4.85 -8.52 -3.44
C ALA A 32 -4.92 -9.79 -4.30
N ALA A 33 -3.86 -10.11 -5.04
CA ALA A 33 -3.79 -11.33 -5.84
C ALA A 33 -3.87 -12.58 -4.98
N LEU A 34 -3.20 -12.62 -3.82
CA LEU A 34 -3.29 -13.74 -2.88
C LEU A 34 -4.71 -13.89 -2.32
N LEU A 35 -5.37 -12.79 -1.94
CA LEU A 35 -6.75 -12.83 -1.46
C LEU A 35 -7.74 -13.31 -2.51
N LEU A 36 -7.50 -13.05 -3.79
CA LEU A 36 -8.32 -13.56 -4.89
C LEU A 36 -7.98 -15.02 -5.25
N ALA A 37 -6.71 -15.40 -5.19
CA ALA A 37 -6.24 -16.75 -5.53
C ALA A 37 -6.59 -17.80 -4.47
N PHE A 38 -6.72 -17.40 -3.21
CA PHE A 38 -7.00 -18.30 -2.09
C PHE A 38 -8.36 -17.95 -1.43
N PRO A 39 -9.44 -18.66 -1.81
CA PRO A 39 -10.76 -18.44 -1.23
C PRO A 39 -10.80 -18.66 0.27
N ILE A 40 -11.38 -17.70 0.99
CA ILE A 40 -11.54 -17.79 2.44
C ILE A 40 -12.90 -18.45 2.73
N PRO A 41 -12.94 -19.59 3.44
CA PRO A 41 -14.19 -20.26 3.77
C PRO A 41 -15.15 -19.35 4.54
N GLY A 42 -16.41 -19.27 4.10
CA GLY A 42 -17.45 -18.46 4.75
C GLY A 42 -17.58 -17.03 4.24
N LEU A 43 -16.73 -16.57 3.31
CA LEU A 43 -16.91 -15.30 2.61
C LEU A 43 -17.67 -15.50 1.29
N SER A 44 -18.59 -14.58 0.97
CA SER A 44 -19.19 -14.53 -0.36
C SER A 44 -18.15 -14.08 -1.40
N PRO A 45 -18.34 -14.41 -2.69
CA PRO A 45 -17.44 -13.96 -3.76
C PRO A 45 -17.28 -12.43 -3.81
N GLU A 46 -18.32 -11.68 -3.48
CA GLU A 46 -18.32 -10.21 -3.45
C GLU A 46 -17.51 -9.70 -2.24
N ALA A 47 -17.71 -10.31 -1.08
CA ALA A 47 -16.98 -9.95 0.13
C ALA A 47 -15.47 -10.29 0.01
N GLN A 48 -15.11 -11.35 -0.72
CA GLN A 48 -13.72 -11.67 -1.03
C GLN A 48 -13.09 -10.68 -2.02
N ARG A 49 -13.83 -10.17 -3.02
CA ARG A 49 -13.35 -9.09 -3.89
C ARG A 49 -13.14 -7.80 -3.10
N LEU A 50 -14.12 -7.45 -2.25
CA LEU A 50 -14.02 -6.28 -1.40
C LEU A 50 -12.80 -6.35 -0.47
N SER A 51 -12.53 -7.52 0.13
CA SER A 51 -11.35 -7.68 0.99
C SER A 51 -10.04 -7.52 0.22
N ALA A 52 -9.96 -8.02 -1.01
CA ALA A 52 -8.78 -7.84 -1.88
C ALA A 52 -8.55 -6.35 -2.22
N VAL A 53 -9.61 -5.62 -2.56
CA VAL A 53 -9.54 -4.17 -2.84
C VAL A 53 -9.16 -3.39 -1.58
N LEU A 54 -9.75 -3.72 -0.43
CA LEU A 54 -9.42 -3.08 0.85
C LEU A 54 -7.97 -3.32 1.25
N ALA A 55 -7.46 -4.55 1.10
CA ALA A 55 -6.06 -4.86 1.40
C ALA A 55 -5.11 -4.03 0.52
N LEU A 56 -5.38 -3.94 -0.79
CA LEU A 56 -4.63 -3.09 -1.70
C LEU A 56 -4.62 -1.63 -1.24
N ALA A 57 -5.80 -1.07 -0.95
CA ALA A 57 -5.96 0.31 -0.52
C ALA A 57 -5.22 0.60 0.80
N VAL A 58 -5.37 -0.27 1.80
CA VAL A 58 -4.70 -0.13 3.11
C VAL A 58 -3.19 -0.18 2.95
N ILE A 59 -2.66 -1.09 2.14
CA ILE A 59 -1.22 -1.16 1.89
C ILE A 59 -0.74 0.13 1.23
N PHE A 60 -1.44 0.63 0.21
CA PHE A 60 -1.08 1.88 -0.46
C PHE A 60 -1.19 3.11 0.46
N TRP A 61 -2.15 3.15 1.41
CA TRP A 61 -2.24 4.21 2.41
C TRP A 61 -1.06 4.19 3.39
N ILE A 62 -0.70 3.02 3.93
CA ILE A 62 0.38 2.89 4.93
C ILE A 62 1.76 3.16 4.31
N THR A 63 1.96 2.70 3.08
CA THR A 63 3.26 2.80 2.39
C THR A 63 3.41 4.07 1.57
N GLU A 64 2.32 4.83 1.42
CA GLU A 64 2.21 5.97 0.51
C GLU A 64 2.70 5.66 -0.91
N ALA A 65 2.48 4.42 -1.36
CA ALA A 65 2.96 3.88 -2.64
C ALA A 65 2.63 4.78 -3.84
N ILE A 66 1.47 5.45 -3.77
CA ILE A 66 0.93 6.38 -4.75
C ILE A 66 0.49 7.67 -4.06
N PRO A 67 0.36 8.79 -4.80
CA PRO A 67 -0.08 10.07 -4.22
C PRO A 67 -1.42 9.91 -3.48
N MET A 68 -1.57 10.54 -2.31
CA MET A 68 -2.77 10.42 -1.47
C MET A 68 -4.09 10.66 -2.24
N ALA A 69 -4.09 11.59 -3.19
CA ALA A 69 -5.22 11.85 -4.07
C ALA A 69 -5.60 10.64 -4.95
N ALA A 70 -4.61 9.89 -5.44
CA ALA A 70 -4.84 8.68 -6.22
C ALA A 70 -5.32 7.50 -5.34
N THR A 71 -4.80 7.36 -4.12
CA THR A 71 -5.28 6.31 -3.20
C THR A 71 -6.72 6.50 -2.77
N ALA A 72 -7.16 7.75 -2.59
CA ALA A 72 -8.55 8.10 -2.27
C ALA A 72 -9.54 7.71 -3.39
N LEU A 73 -9.09 7.70 -4.65
CA LEU A 73 -9.92 7.36 -5.82
C LEU A 73 -9.88 5.87 -6.19
N LEU A 74 -8.82 5.16 -5.82
CA LEU A 74 -8.62 3.75 -6.18
C LEU A 74 -9.62 2.80 -5.53
N ALA A 75 -9.92 3.01 -4.24
CA ALA A 75 -10.85 2.17 -3.49
C ALA A 75 -12.29 2.19 -4.07
N PRO A 76 -12.93 3.35 -4.33
CA PRO A 76 -14.25 3.38 -4.93
C PRO A 76 -14.24 2.88 -6.39
N ALA A 77 -13.18 3.15 -7.16
CA ALA A 77 -13.10 2.71 -8.56
C ALA A 77 -13.03 1.18 -8.73
N LEU A 78 -12.47 0.45 -7.76
CA LEU A 78 -12.38 -1.00 -7.79
C LEU A 78 -13.61 -1.70 -7.17
N CYS A 79 -14.49 -0.96 -6.51
CA CYS A 79 -15.68 -1.48 -5.84
C CYS A 79 -16.93 -1.55 -6.73
N ILE A 80 -16.85 -1.04 -7.97
CA ILE A 80 -17.97 -0.98 -8.93
C ILE A 80 -17.75 -1.87 -10.15
#